data_AF-A0AA86MLX0-F1
#
_entry.id   AF-A0AA86MLX0-F1
#
_cell.length_a   1.000
_cell.length_b   1.000
_cell.length_c   1.000
_cell.angle_alpha   90.00
_cell.angle_beta   90.00
_cell.angle_gamma   90.00
#
_symmetry.space_group_name_H-M   'P 1'
#
loop_
_entity.id
_entity.type
_entity.pdbx_description
1 polymer ?
#
loop_
_entity_poly.entity_id
_entity_poly.type
_entity_poly.pdbx_seq_one_letter_code
_entity_poly.pdbx_strand_id
1 'polypeptide(L)'
;MSMIRTITYGILALLALTLLAACSKGNGSREAGGEAGHGPVQVTAWSDRTEVFLEHPELEPGKEATLLIYLTRTADWKPLASSEVHLVITPPAGTPLTVAAKGTKPGLYRAEATFPAKGAYRVTVVIGGSQGEQIELPSLRVGEGHDHGEGEHKEKAVNDRKEGTPHDRDDHGDHAAETKQGGGKEPAHAEHDDHDEHAGHGGNDSHDDHEGEQAHDETGTAHAHAASGAVGAITLTKEQQWAVAFGVAEPRRMDMASGLTAVGELVPVATAEAVVAAPLAGVVSPTRALPFPGKRVAKGEVIAVIDPPASLGGGMTQLAADHAQAMSRVSLAQAEYDRAKRLVEGKIAARKRLEEAEASLEAARAAAAPLEAAMKSVQGGSGGRITVRAPVSGTVVELSAVNGSGVAPGQTLVRIVDTGRLWLRVNLPATDLGKVGRPAAAGTTFTVTGLPGEFHTSGLISDGTVVDPQTRTLPLVFAVENRSGNLKSGMFARVTIRTGTAKGVLAVPKEALFEDEGRWFAFVQVSGITFDRREVQIGTEDRGMIQIVSGLDEHDRLVVKGGYYVKLASQGGATADPHAGHGH
;
A
#
# COMPACT_ATOMS: atom_id res chain seq x y z
N MET A 1 -58.87 32.76 -21.45
CA MET A 1 -59.33 31.97 -20.28
C MET A 1 -58.12 31.66 -19.42
N SER A 2 -58.28 31.84 -18.11
CA SER A 2 -57.33 32.53 -17.22
C SER A 2 -56.06 31.76 -16.85
N MET A 3 -55.04 32.57 -16.57
CA MET A 3 -53.60 32.33 -16.44
C MET A 3 -53.14 32.13 -14.98
N ILE A 4 -52.10 31.29 -14.81
CA ILE A 4 -50.81 31.57 -14.13
C ILE A 4 -50.75 31.87 -12.60
N ARG A 5 -50.03 30.97 -11.91
CA ARG A 5 -48.98 31.09 -10.83
C ARG A 5 -49.04 32.21 -9.76
N THR A 6 -49.07 31.73 -8.49
CA THR A 6 -48.14 31.96 -7.34
C THR A 6 -47.56 33.36 -7.04
N ILE A 7 -47.90 33.97 -5.88
CA ILE A 7 -47.11 34.99 -5.13
C ILE A 7 -47.40 34.94 -3.60
N THR A 8 -46.41 34.43 -2.82
CA THR A 8 -45.74 34.94 -1.60
C THR A 8 -46.36 35.78 -0.43
N TYR A 9 -46.00 35.35 0.80
CA TYR A 9 -45.60 36.04 2.07
C TYR A 9 -46.59 36.72 3.07
N GLY A 10 -46.35 36.45 4.38
CA GLY A 10 -46.68 37.28 5.58
C GLY A 10 -47.22 36.45 6.78
N ILE A 11 -46.47 36.00 7.80
CA ILE A 11 -45.76 36.64 8.95
C ILE A 11 -46.66 37.32 10.01
N LEU A 12 -46.60 36.75 11.25
CA LEU A 12 -46.77 37.28 12.63
C LEU A 12 -48.12 37.94 13.06
N ALA A 13 -48.80 37.42 14.11
CA ALA A 13 -48.68 37.78 15.56
C ALA A 13 -50.03 38.40 16.02
N LEU A 14 -50.55 38.40 17.25
CA LEU A 14 -50.20 37.99 18.61
C LEU A 14 -51.52 38.18 19.41
N LEU A 15 -51.84 37.35 20.41
CA LEU A 15 -52.52 37.84 21.64
C LEU A 15 -52.42 36.81 22.76
N ALA A 16 -51.67 37.20 23.78
CA ALA A 16 -51.51 36.53 25.07
C ALA A 16 -52.57 37.06 26.06
N LEU A 17 -52.96 36.23 27.03
CA LEU A 17 -53.42 36.70 28.33
C LEU A 17 -53.01 35.72 29.44
N THR A 18 -52.28 36.24 30.41
CA THR A 18 -51.66 35.62 31.59
C THR A 18 -52.52 35.79 32.86
N LEU A 19 -52.30 34.90 33.85
CA LEU A 19 -52.40 35.01 35.34
C LEU A 19 -53.00 33.68 35.89
N LEU A 20 -52.51 33.01 36.94
CA LEU A 20 -51.78 33.42 38.14
C LEU A 20 -51.01 32.23 38.75
N ALA A 21 -49.87 32.55 39.38
CA ALA A 21 -49.05 31.67 40.19
C ALA A 21 -49.58 31.52 41.63
N ALA A 22 -49.37 30.35 42.23
CA ALA A 22 -49.37 30.16 43.68
C ALA A 22 -48.15 29.33 44.09
N CYS A 23 -47.23 29.95 44.83
CA CYS A 23 -46.10 29.31 45.48
C CYS A 23 -46.55 28.73 46.83
N SER A 24 -46.10 27.51 47.14
CA SER A 24 -46.08 26.98 48.51
C SER A 24 -44.75 26.25 48.71
N LYS A 25 -43.83 26.92 49.41
CA LYS A 25 -42.55 26.38 49.91
C LYS A 25 -42.85 25.36 51.02
N GLY A 26 -42.48 24.11 50.80
CA GLY A 26 -42.32 23.10 51.86
C GLY A 26 -40.91 22.52 51.75
N ASN A 27 -40.01 23.00 52.59
CA ASN A 27 -38.62 22.56 52.65
C ASN A 27 -38.57 21.23 53.43
N GLY A 28 -38.20 20.15 52.76
CA GLY A 28 -38.03 18.83 53.36
C GLY A 28 -36.93 18.08 52.62
N SER A 29 -35.69 18.25 53.09
CA SER A 29 -34.54 17.44 52.71
C SER A 29 -34.81 15.98 53.09
N ARG A 30 -35.18 15.17 52.09
CA ARG A 30 -35.09 13.71 52.17
C ARG A 30 -33.87 13.31 51.37
N GLU A 31 -32.87 12.80 52.08
CA GLU A 31 -31.72 12.10 51.51
C GLU A 31 -32.24 11.04 50.54
N ALA A 32 -32.02 11.25 49.26
CA ALA A 32 -32.14 10.20 48.26
C ALA A 32 -30.83 9.40 48.30
N GLY A 33 -30.83 8.30 49.04
CA GLY A 33 -29.88 7.22 48.80
C GLY A 33 -30.12 6.71 47.40
N GLY A 34 -29.31 7.17 46.45
CA GLY A 34 -29.25 6.61 45.11
C GLY A 34 -28.55 5.27 45.20
N GLU A 35 -29.31 4.18 45.23
CA GLU A 35 -28.80 2.90 44.76
C GLU A 35 -28.43 3.10 43.28
N ALA A 36 -27.14 2.98 42.98
CA ALA A 36 -26.68 2.83 41.61
C ALA A 36 -27.23 1.50 41.10
N GLY A 37 -28.42 1.53 40.48
CA GLY A 37 -29.01 0.36 39.84
C GLY A 37 -28.06 -0.11 38.74
N HIS A 38 -27.53 -1.33 38.89
CA HIS A 38 -26.75 -1.97 37.84
C HIS A 38 -27.64 -2.14 36.61
N GLY A 39 -27.14 -1.72 35.44
CA GLY A 39 -27.85 -1.87 34.16
C GLY A 39 -28.14 -3.33 33.82
N PRO A 40 -28.98 -3.60 32.80
CA PRO A 40 -29.29 -4.96 32.39
C PRO A 40 -28.02 -5.73 32.04
N VAL A 41 -27.96 -6.99 32.47
CA VAL A 41 -26.88 -7.92 32.13
C VAL A 41 -27.04 -8.36 30.69
N GLN A 42 -25.93 -8.32 29.95
CA GLN A 42 -25.88 -8.60 28.52
C GLN A 42 -25.10 -9.87 28.24
N VAL A 43 -25.67 -10.74 27.41
CA VAL A 43 -25.05 -12.01 27.01
C VAL A 43 -25.13 -12.14 25.50
N THR A 44 -24.03 -12.50 24.86
CA THR A 44 -24.00 -12.69 23.40
C THR A 44 -23.40 -14.05 23.05
N ALA A 45 -24.04 -14.77 22.14
CA ALA A 45 -23.56 -16.02 21.59
C ALA A 45 -23.84 -16.10 20.08
N TRP A 46 -23.18 -17.05 19.43
CA TRP A 46 -23.14 -17.11 17.97
C TRP A 46 -23.20 -18.55 17.49
N SER A 47 -23.81 -18.72 16.32
CA SER A 47 -23.59 -19.83 15.41
C SER A 47 -23.09 -19.31 14.06
N ASP A 48 -22.84 -20.20 13.11
CA ASP A 48 -22.53 -19.83 11.73
C ASP A 48 -23.68 -19.05 11.05
N ARG A 49 -24.92 -19.12 11.58
CA ARG A 49 -26.14 -18.59 10.95
C ARG A 49 -26.80 -17.46 11.73
N THR A 50 -26.64 -17.45 13.05
CA THR A 50 -27.42 -16.60 13.95
C THR A 50 -26.57 -16.06 15.09
N GLU A 51 -26.68 -14.76 15.33
CA GLU A 51 -26.29 -14.10 16.56
C GLU A 51 -27.47 -14.11 17.53
N VAL A 52 -27.21 -14.51 18.77
CA VAL A 52 -28.13 -14.33 19.89
C VAL A 52 -27.56 -13.29 20.82
N PHE A 53 -28.26 -12.19 20.99
CA PHE A 53 -28.00 -11.20 22.02
C PHE A 53 -29.15 -11.23 23.02
N LEU A 54 -28.85 -11.52 24.29
CA LEU A 54 -29.81 -11.64 25.36
C LEU A 54 -29.55 -10.54 26.40
N GLU A 55 -30.60 -9.83 26.77
CA GLU A 55 -30.59 -8.86 27.88
C GLU A 55 -31.54 -9.32 28.97
N HIS A 56 -31.09 -9.22 30.22
CA HIS A 56 -31.89 -9.58 31.38
C HIS A 56 -31.59 -8.67 32.58
N PRO A 57 -32.54 -8.45 33.50
CA PRO A 57 -32.23 -7.82 34.78
C PRO A 57 -31.34 -8.73 35.63
N GLU A 58 -30.78 -8.24 36.72
CA GLU A 58 -30.14 -9.11 37.70
C GLU A 58 -31.11 -10.23 38.15
N LEU A 59 -30.64 -11.48 38.09
CA LEU A 59 -31.50 -12.64 38.32
C LEU A 59 -31.50 -13.01 39.80
N GLU A 60 -32.68 -13.00 40.40
CA GLU A 60 -32.87 -13.37 41.80
C GLU A 60 -33.56 -14.73 41.95
N PRO A 61 -33.12 -15.59 42.88
CA PRO A 61 -33.77 -16.87 43.12
C PRO A 61 -35.26 -16.72 43.48
N GLY A 62 -36.11 -17.45 42.78
CA GLY A 62 -37.56 -17.51 43.00
C GLY A 62 -38.34 -16.31 42.46
N LYS A 63 -37.69 -15.28 41.89
CA LYS A 63 -38.36 -14.17 41.22
C LYS A 63 -38.48 -14.43 39.71
N GLU A 64 -39.60 -14.00 39.14
CA GLU A 64 -39.78 -13.99 37.69
C GLU A 64 -38.96 -12.85 37.08
N ALA A 65 -38.28 -13.15 35.98
CA ALA A 65 -37.45 -12.20 35.24
C ALA A 65 -37.83 -12.22 33.75
N THR A 66 -37.90 -11.01 33.17
CA THR A 66 -38.09 -10.83 31.74
C THR A 66 -36.75 -10.91 31.01
N LEU A 67 -36.66 -11.82 30.05
CA LEU A 67 -35.51 -12.01 29.17
C LEU A 67 -35.86 -11.45 27.78
N LEU A 68 -35.06 -10.50 27.30
CA LEU A 68 -35.16 -9.96 25.95
C LEU A 68 -34.12 -10.64 25.06
N ILE A 69 -34.57 -11.25 23.97
CA ILE A 69 -33.74 -12.06 23.08
C ILE A 69 -33.78 -11.46 21.68
N TYR A 70 -32.63 -11.01 21.22
CA TYR A 70 -32.40 -10.44 19.90
C TYR A 70 -31.73 -11.48 19.02
N LEU A 71 -32.37 -11.84 17.91
CA LEU A 71 -31.87 -12.79 16.93
C LEU A 71 -31.51 -12.04 15.64
N THR A 72 -30.24 -12.11 15.26
CA THR A 72 -29.73 -11.51 14.02
C THR A 72 -29.15 -12.59 13.11
N ARG A 73 -29.51 -12.58 11.83
CA ARG A 73 -28.94 -13.52 10.85
C ARG A 73 -27.55 -13.05 10.43
N THR A 74 -26.54 -13.90 10.54
CA THR A 74 -25.13 -13.56 10.26
C THR A 74 -24.84 -13.35 8.76
N ALA A 75 -25.68 -13.89 7.88
CA ALA A 75 -25.51 -13.78 6.43
C ALA A 75 -25.73 -12.34 5.89
N ASP A 76 -26.67 -11.61 6.48
CA ASP A 76 -27.09 -10.28 6.01
C ASP A 76 -27.22 -9.24 7.15
N TRP A 77 -26.97 -9.64 8.39
CA TRP A 77 -27.08 -8.80 9.59
C TRP A 77 -28.47 -8.18 9.79
N LYS A 78 -29.50 -8.89 9.34
CA LYS A 78 -30.91 -8.50 9.49
C LYS A 78 -31.61 -9.28 10.59
N PRO A 79 -32.70 -8.74 11.17
CA PRO A 79 -33.43 -9.43 12.22
C PRO A 79 -33.97 -10.77 11.73
N LEU A 80 -33.77 -11.82 12.53
CA LEU A 80 -34.28 -13.15 12.24
C LEU A 80 -35.73 -13.28 12.71
N ALA A 81 -36.65 -13.48 11.79
CA ALA A 81 -38.04 -13.80 12.11
C ALA A 81 -38.26 -15.32 12.15
N SER A 82 -38.44 -15.85 13.36
CA SER A 82 -38.92 -17.19 13.68
C SER A 82 -40.27 -17.13 14.42
N SER A 83 -41.17 -18.07 14.14
CA SER A 83 -42.42 -18.25 14.89
C SER A 83 -42.26 -19.12 16.14
N GLU A 84 -41.15 -19.86 16.25
CA GLU A 84 -40.88 -20.81 17.32
C GLU A 84 -39.48 -20.53 17.90
N VAL A 85 -39.44 -19.95 19.09
CA VAL A 85 -38.21 -19.70 19.84
C VAL A 85 -38.44 -20.16 21.27
N HIS A 86 -37.54 -21.02 21.77
CA HIS A 86 -37.59 -21.54 23.13
C HIS A 86 -36.23 -21.37 23.82
N LEU A 87 -36.26 -21.16 25.13
CA LEU A 87 -35.08 -21.26 25.98
C LEU A 87 -35.13 -22.61 26.70
N VAL A 88 -34.07 -23.41 26.57
CA VAL A 88 -33.83 -24.57 27.44
C VAL A 88 -32.89 -24.12 28.55
N ILE A 89 -33.45 -23.95 29.74
CA ILE A 89 -32.76 -23.45 30.93
C ILE A 89 -32.43 -24.65 31.82
N THR A 90 -31.15 -25.00 31.90
CA THR A 90 -30.66 -26.12 32.70
C THR A 90 -30.09 -25.62 34.02
N PRO A 91 -30.73 -25.93 35.17
CA PRO A 91 -30.21 -25.55 36.48
C PRO A 91 -28.91 -26.30 36.82
N PRO A 92 -28.14 -25.81 37.81
CA PRO A 92 -26.94 -26.52 38.29
C PRO A 92 -27.29 -27.89 38.89
N ALA A 93 -28.50 -28.03 39.45
CA ALA A 93 -29.07 -29.29 39.89
C ALA A 93 -30.58 -29.30 39.62
N GLY A 94 -31.11 -30.44 39.15
CA GLY A 94 -32.52 -30.61 38.83
C GLY A 94 -32.79 -30.80 37.33
N THR A 95 -34.06 -30.67 36.94
CA THR A 95 -34.51 -30.92 35.57
C THR A 95 -34.46 -29.63 34.74
N PRO A 96 -34.03 -29.68 33.47
CA PRO A 96 -34.13 -28.54 32.55
C PRO A 96 -35.58 -28.06 32.39
N LEU A 97 -35.75 -26.73 32.32
CA LEU A 97 -37.01 -26.07 32.02
C LEU A 97 -36.99 -25.59 30.56
N THR A 98 -38.12 -25.71 29.87
CA THR A 98 -38.30 -25.10 28.54
C THR A 98 -39.27 -23.92 28.64
N VAL A 99 -38.81 -22.73 28.28
CA VAL A 99 -39.59 -21.49 28.29
C VAL A 99 -39.83 -21.04 26.85
N ALA A 100 -41.08 -20.81 26.45
CA ALA A 100 -41.39 -20.26 25.14
C ALA A 100 -41.14 -18.75 25.12
N ALA A 101 -40.48 -18.26 24.06
CA ALA A 101 -40.25 -16.84 23.85
C ALA A 101 -41.25 -16.31 22.81
N LYS A 102 -42.00 -15.26 23.17
CA LYS A 102 -42.99 -14.62 22.30
C LYS A 102 -42.32 -13.54 21.47
N GLY A 103 -42.44 -13.63 20.14
CA GLY A 103 -41.96 -12.57 19.23
C GLY A 103 -42.76 -11.29 19.42
N THR A 104 -42.08 -10.17 19.64
CA THR A 104 -42.69 -8.84 19.78
C THR A 104 -42.57 -8.03 18.47
N LYS A 105 -41.45 -8.18 17.77
CA LYS A 105 -41.17 -7.63 16.43
C LYS A 105 -40.11 -8.52 15.75
N PRO A 106 -39.89 -8.42 14.43
CA PRO A 106 -38.87 -9.23 13.76
C PRO A 106 -37.52 -9.14 14.49
N GLY A 107 -36.95 -10.29 14.84
CA GLY A 107 -35.68 -10.38 15.56
C GLY A 107 -35.74 -10.15 17.06
N LEU A 108 -36.85 -9.70 17.67
CA LEU A 108 -36.96 -9.48 19.12
C LEU A 108 -38.04 -10.37 19.74
N TYR A 109 -37.63 -11.10 20.77
CA TYR A 109 -38.45 -12.04 21.52
C TYR A 109 -38.39 -11.73 23.00
N ARG A 110 -39.50 -12.00 23.69
CA ARG A 110 -39.62 -11.85 25.15
C ARG A 110 -39.97 -13.20 25.77
N ALA A 111 -39.24 -13.59 26.80
CA ALA A 111 -39.55 -14.77 27.62
C ALA A 111 -39.61 -14.36 29.10
N GLU A 112 -40.58 -14.89 29.84
CA GLU A 112 -40.65 -14.75 31.29
C GLU A 112 -40.17 -16.06 31.91
N ALA A 113 -39.17 -16.01 32.78
CA ALA A 113 -38.58 -17.18 33.40
C ALA A 113 -38.37 -16.96 34.90
N THR A 114 -38.59 -18.01 35.70
CA THR A 114 -38.27 -18.02 37.14
C THR A 114 -37.12 -18.97 37.39
N PHE A 115 -36.13 -18.53 38.15
CA PHE A 115 -34.93 -19.31 38.47
C PHE A 115 -35.03 -19.82 39.92
N PRO A 116 -35.31 -21.12 40.17
CA PRO A 116 -35.71 -21.57 41.51
C PRO A 116 -34.61 -21.50 42.59
N ALA A 117 -33.34 -21.50 42.20
CA ALA A 117 -32.22 -21.61 43.12
C ALA A 117 -31.06 -20.69 42.70
N LYS A 118 -30.17 -20.40 43.65
CA LYS A 118 -28.91 -19.71 43.38
C LYS A 118 -27.96 -20.62 42.59
N GLY A 119 -27.22 -20.04 41.65
CA GLY A 119 -26.13 -20.73 40.93
C GLY A 119 -26.01 -20.36 39.46
N ALA A 120 -25.18 -21.12 38.74
CA ALA A 120 -24.95 -20.96 37.31
C ALA A 120 -25.92 -21.81 36.49
N TYR A 121 -26.70 -21.18 35.62
CA TYR A 121 -27.66 -21.82 34.75
C TYR A 121 -27.12 -21.87 33.32
N ARG A 122 -27.11 -23.06 32.72
CA ARG A 122 -26.87 -23.18 31.28
C ARG A 122 -28.13 -22.83 30.52
N VAL A 123 -28.01 -22.01 29.49
CA VAL A 123 -29.15 -21.59 28.67
C VAL A 123 -28.85 -21.88 27.22
N THR A 124 -29.75 -22.61 26.58
CA THR A 124 -29.69 -22.87 25.13
C THR A 124 -30.91 -22.23 24.46
N VAL A 125 -30.67 -21.38 23.47
CA VAL A 125 -31.72 -20.82 22.62
C VAL A 125 -31.98 -21.78 21.47
N VAL A 126 -33.22 -22.22 21.33
CA VAL A 126 -33.68 -23.14 20.28
C VAL A 126 -34.59 -22.38 19.31
N ILE A 127 -34.21 -22.34 18.03
CA ILE A 127 -34.86 -21.53 17.00
C ILE A 127 -35.41 -22.43 15.90
N GLY A 128 -36.73 -22.40 15.68
CA GLY A 128 -37.41 -23.18 14.64
C GLY A 128 -37.87 -24.58 15.10
N GLY A 129 -38.23 -24.72 16.38
CA GLY A 129 -38.77 -25.96 16.95
C GLY A 129 -37.70 -26.96 17.42
N SER A 130 -38.10 -28.20 17.73
CA SER A 130 -37.25 -29.21 18.39
C SER A 130 -36.07 -29.74 17.55
N GLN A 131 -36.13 -29.58 16.23
CA GLN A 131 -35.03 -29.85 15.28
C GLN A 131 -34.37 -28.56 14.78
N GLY A 132 -34.72 -27.43 15.41
CA GLY A 132 -34.22 -26.11 15.10
C GLY A 132 -32.76 -25.91 15.48
N GLU A 133 -32.24 -24.76 15.11
CA GLU A 133 -30.89 -24.33 15.49
C GLU A 133 -30.81 -24.14 17.01
N GLN A 134 -29.76 -24.69 17.64
CA GLN A 134 -29.52 -24.60 19.07
C GLN A 134 -28.23 -23.83 19.33
N ILE A 135 -28.31 -22.79 20.17
CA ILE A 135 -27.18 -21.91 20.48
C ILE A 135 -27.06 -21.82 22.00
N GLU A 136 -25.96 -22.34 22.53
CA GLU A 136 -25.66 -22.27 23.95
C GLU A 136 -25.10 -20.88 24.30
N LEU A 137 -25.68 -20.27 25.33
CA LEU A 137 -25.25 -18.99 25.87
C LEU A 137 -24.22 -19.21 26.99
N PRO A 138 -23.35 -18.22 27.24
CA PRO A 138 -22.66 -18.10 28.52
C PRO A 138 -23.62 -18.33 29.70
N SER A 139 -23.15 -19.02 30.74
CA SER A 139 -23.99 -19.40 31.87
C SER A 139 -24.53 -18.17 32.60
N LEU A 140 -25.84 -18.13 32.85
CA LEU A 140 -26.49 -17.05 33.59
C LEU A 140 -26.28 -17.27 35.09
N ARG A 141 -25.82 -16.24 35.80
CA ARG A 141 -25.64 -16.26 37.26
C ARG A 141 -26.90 -15.74 37.95
N VAL A 142 -27.38 -16.48 38.94
CA VAL A 142 -28.59 -16.15 39.71
C VAL A 142 -28.23 -16.03 41.19
N GLY A 143 -28.55 -14.92 41.84
CA GLY A 143 -28.35 -14.71 43.28
C GLY A 143 -26.89 -14.53 43.74
N GLU A 144 -25.98 -14.25 42.81
CA GLU A 144 -24.61 -13.81 43.08
C GLU A 144 -24.54 -12.32 42.77
N GLY A 145 -24.51 -11.46 43.81
CA GLY A 145 -24.14 -10.06 43.60
C GLY A 145 -22.71 -10.01 43.06
N HIS A 146 -22.47 -9.22 42.03
CA HIS A 146 -21.15 -9.09 41.41
C HIS A 146 -20.13 -8.58 42.45
N ASP A 147 -19.31 -9.48 43.00
CA ASP A 147 -18.07 -9.10 43.67
C ASP A 147 -17.04 -8.84 42.57
N HIS A 148 -16.60 -7.60 42.42
CA HIS A 148 -15.54 -7.24 41.48
C HIS A 148 -14.20 -7.73 42.04
N GLY A 149 -13.92 -9.02 41.84
CA GLY A 149 -12.59 -9.60 41.98
C GLY A 149 -11.88 -9.61 40.62
N GLU A 150 -10.72 -8.94 40.56
CA GLU A 150 -9.81 -8.98 39.43
C GLU A 150 -9.48 -10.42 39.00
N GLY A 151 -9.65 -10.71 37.70
CA GLY A 151 -8.84 -11.68 36.97
C GLY A 151 -9.28 -13.14 36.95
N GLU A 152 -10.21 -13.49 36.04
CA GLU A 152 -10.20 -14.80 35.37
C GLU A 152 -10.59 -14.65 33.89
N HIS A 153 -9.62 -14.25 33.06
CA HIS A 153 -9.68 -14.47 31.61
C HIS A 153 -8.88 -15.73 31.28
N LYS A 154 -9.59 -16.81 30.93
CA LYS A 154 -9.36 -17.71 29.77
C LYS A 154 -10.03 -19.06 30.02
N GLU A 155 -11.25 -19.21 29.51
CA GLU A 155 -11.74 -20.52 29.09
C GLU A 155 -11.96 -20.50 27.58
N LYS A 156 -11.10 -21.22 26.86
CA LYS A 156 -11.19 -21.43 25.42
C LYS A 156 -12.42 -22.30 25.14
N ALA A 157 -13.31 -21.83 24.29
CA ALA A 157 -14.30 -22.69 23.64
C ALA A 157 -13.57 -23.70 22.76
N VAL A 158 -13.51 -24.96 23.20
CA VAL A 158 -13.08 -26.11 22.39
C VAL A 158 -14.30 -26.57 21.59
N ASN A 159 -14.19 -26.54 20.26
CA ASN A 159 -15.18 -27.16 19.38
C ASN A 159 -14.60 -28.49 18.87
N ASP A 160 -15.15 -29.60 19.35
CA ASP A 160 -14.81 -30.95 18.91
C ASP A 160 -15.30 -31.19 17.48
N ARG A 161 -14.38 -31.38 16.54
CA ARG A 161 -14.63 -32.16 15.31
C ARG A 161 -13.71 -33.38 15.30
N LYS A 162 -14.34 -34.55 15.44
CA LYS A 162 -13.74 -35.87 15.21
C LYS A 162 -13.41 -36.03 13.73
N GLU A 163 -12.13 -36.20 13.41
CA GLU A 163 -11.68 -37.05 12.31
C GLU A 163 -10.57 -37.95 12.86
N GLY A 164 -10.72 -39.26 12.68
CA GLY A 164 -9.77 -40.25 13.14
C GLY A 164 -9.24 -41.08 11.97
N THR A 165 -7.94 -41.36 11.96
CA THR A 165 -7.37 -42.67 11.62
C THR A 165 -5.89 -42.70 12.09
N PRO A 166 -5.36 -43.87 12.49
CA PRO A 166 -4.17 -43.96 13.33
C PRO A 166 -2.91 -44.25 12.52
N HIS A 167 -1.75 -43.82 13.03
CA HIS A 167 -0.46 -44.36 12.62
C HIS A 167 0.32 -44.83 13.85
N ASP A 168 0.87 -46.03 13.66
CA ASP A 168 1.56 -46.87 14.63
C ASP A 168 2.81 -46.22 15.25
N ARG A 169 3.05 -46.64 16.49
CA ARG A 169 4.30 -46.44 17.22
C ARG A 169 5.25 -47.57 16.86
N ASP A 170 6.48 -47.23 16.52
CA ASP A 170 7.62 -48.09 16.79
C ASP A 170 8.69 -47.31 17.57
N ASP A 171 9.14 -47.99 18.61
CA ASP A 171 10.15 -47.65 19.61
C ASP A 171 11.55 -48.11 19.12
N HIS A 172 12.58 -47.80 19.90
CA HIS A 172 14.03 -48.08 19.77
C HIS A 172 14.84 -46.93 19.14
N GLY A 173 15.98 -46.49 19.67
CA GLY A 173 16.88 -47.00 20.70
C GLY A 173 18.28 -46.42 20.41
N ASP A 174 19.06 -46.19 21.48
CA ASP A 174 20.45 -45.69 21.60
C ASP A 174 21.42 -45.79 20.40
N HIS A 175 22.39 -44.86 20.31
CA HIS A 175 23.84 -45.17 20.42
C HIS A 175 24.77 -43.95 20.41
N ALA A 176 25.97 -44.20 20.95
CA ALA A 176 26.97 -43.29 21.48
C ALA A 176 27.96 -42.65 20.47
N ALA A 177 28.56 -41.58 20.97
CA ALA A 177 29.87 -40.96 20.74
C ALA A 177 30.93 -41.63 19.84
N GLU A 178 31.64 -40.79 19.07
CA GLU A 178 33.09 -40.91 18.85
C GLU A 178 33.78 -39.54 18.76
N THR A 179 34.81 -39.38 19.58
CA THR A 179 35.86 -38.35 19.62
C THR A 179 36.87 -38.49 18.49
N LYS A 180 37.44 -37.37 17.97
CA LYS A 180 38.89 -37.27 17.66
C LYS A 180 39.45 -35.86 17.87
N GLN A 181 40.61 -35.84 18.53
CA GLN A 181 41.46 -34.72 18.90
C GLN A 181 42.49 -34.34 17.82
N GLY A 182 43.06 -33.13 17.97
CA GLY A 182 44.44 -32.75 17.63
C GLY A 182 44.52 -31.52 16.72
N GLY A 183 45.24 -30.42 17.00
CA GLY A 183 46.17 -30.05 18.08
C GLY A 183 47.28 -29.11 17.55
N GLY A 184 47.51 -27.97 18.21
CA GLY A 184 48.73 -27.11 18.17
C GLY A 184 48.91 -26.19 16.94
N LYS A 185 49.42 -24.95 17.00
CA LYS A 185 50.35 -24.26 17.92
C LYS A 185 50.27 -22.73 17.73
N GLU A 186 50.44 -21.98 18.82
CA GLU A 186 50.86 -20.57 18.96
C GLU A 186 52.38 -20.38 18.69
N PRO A 187 53.04 -19.21 18.96
CA PRO A 187 52.78 -17.80 18.57
C PRO A 187 54.09 -17.08 18.09
N ALA A 188 54.07 -15.78 17.76
CA ALA A 188 55.09 -14.77 18.14
C ALA A 188 54.95 -13.37 17.47
N HIS A 189 54.89 -12.33 18.32
CA HIS A 189 55.61 -11.02 18.40
C HIS A 189 56.07 -10.20 17.16
N ALA A 190 55.80 -8.88 17.24
CA ALA A 190 56.72 -7.69 17.10
C ALA A 190 55.85 -6.43 16.85
N GLU A 191 55.78 -5.38 17.70
CA GLU A 191 56.72 -4.30 18.08
C GLU A 191 57.15 -3.33 16.96
N HIS A 192 57.29 -2.04 17.37
CA HIS A 192 57.73 -0.79 16.71
C HIS A 192 56.61 0.12 16.13
N ASP A 193 56.67 1.46 16.18
CA ASP A 193 57.32 2.48 17.02
C ASP A 193 56.72 3.85 16.59
N ASP A 194 56.75 4.78 17.55
CA ASP A 194 56.63 6.26 17.56
C ASP A 194 56.52 7.10 16.26
N HIS A 195 55.72 8.19 16.33
CA HIS A 195 56.20 9.59 16.23
C HIS A 195 55.06 10.66 16.34
N ASP A 196 55.19 11.52 17.37
CA ASP A 196 55.02 12.99 17.50
C ASP A 196 54.67 13.82 16.23
N GLU A 197 54.06 15.01 16.22
CA GLU A 197 53.61 16.03 17.20
C GLU A 197 52.80 17.12 16.44
N HIS A 198 51.80 17.76 17.07
CA HIS A 198 51.65 19.23 17.25
C HIS A 198 50.22 19.81 17.31
N ALA A 199 49.95 20.46 18.45
CA ALA A 199 49.25 21.73 18.72
C ALA A 199 47.78 21.88 18.25
N GLY A 200 46.79 22.31 19.05
CA GLY A 200 46.74 23.13 20.27
C GLY A 200 45.57 24.13 20.09
N HIS A 201 44.46 24.02 20.80
CA HIS A 201 43.98 24.91 21.88
C HIS A 201 42.57 24.41 22.29
N GLY A 202 42.31 24.09 23.56
CA GLY A 202 41.69 25.00 24.55
C GLY A 202 40.19 25.13 24.30
N GLY A 203 39.25 24.75 25.16
CA GLY A 203 39.24 24.30 26.55
C GLY A 203 37.83 24.61 27.07
N ASN A 204 37.16 23.65 27.71
CA ASN A 204 36.44 23.88 28.97
C ASN A 204 35.98 22.55 29.56
N ASP A 205 36.59 22.21 30.69
CA ASP A 205 36.22 21.13 31.59
C ASP A 205 34.95 21.49 32.38
N SER A 206 34.17 20.46 32.73
CA SER A 206 33.67 20.15 34.10
C SER A 206 32.71 18.96 33.99
N HIS A 207 33.14 17.73 34.33
CA HIS A 207 33.02 17.05 35.65
C HIS A 207 31.57 16.56 35.91
N ASP A 208 31.23 15.29 36.17
CA ASP A 208 31.90 14.15 36.85
C ASP A 208 31.39 12.76 36.35
N ASP A 209 32.27 11.82 36.01
CA ASP A 209 32.70 10.62 36.78
C ASP A 209 31.73 10.00 37.83
N HIS A 210 31.61 8.68 38.08
CA HIS A 210 32.34 7.44 37.75
C HIS A 210 31.42 6.20 37.99
N GLU A 211 31.63 5.17 37.16
CA GLU A 211 31.82 3.71 37.42
C GLU A 211 30.81 2.75 38.10
N GLY A 212 30.87 1.50 37.59
CA GLY A 212 30.35 0.26 38.18
C GLY A 212 29.59 -0.61 37.16
N GLU A 213 30.23 -1.27 36.20
CA GLU A 213 30.64 -2.70 36.26
C GLU A 213 29.50 -3.70 36.60
N GLN A 214 29.17 -4.55 35.61
CA GLN A 214 29.01 -6.02 35.67
C GLN A 214 27.84 -6.57 34.84
N ALA A 215 28.19 -7.56 34.02
CA ALA A 215 27.28 -8.42 33.30
C ALA A 215 26.57 -9.39 34.25
N HIS A 216 25.27 -9.59 34.07
CA HIS A 216 24.55 -10.77 34.53
C HIS A 216 23.62 -11.27 33.43
N ASP A 217 23.76 -12.57 33.18
CA ASP A 217 22.83 -13.45 32.48
C ASP A 217 21.44 -13.44 33.15
N GLU A 218 20.49 -14.00 32.40
CA GLU A 218 19.21 -14.58 32.83
C GLU A 218 17.89 -13.82 32.58
N THR A 219 17.06 -14.54 31.82
CA THR A 219 15.59 -14.65 31.90
C THR A 219 14.73 -13.66 31.12
N GLY A 220 14.07 -14.20 30.10
CA GLY A 220 12.99 -13.55 29.36
C GLY A 220 11.87 -13.12 30.31
N THR A 221 11.63 -11.82 30.31
CA THR A 221 10.46 -11.23 30.96
C THR A 221 9.45 -10.90 29.87
N ALA A 222 8.32 -11.61 29.91
CA ALA A 222 7.15 -11.28 29.13
C ALA A 222 6.72 -9.85 29.49
N HIS A 223 6.71 -8.95 28.50
CA HIS A 223 6.13 -7.63 28.67
C HIS A 223 4.61 -7.79 28.81
N ALA A 224 4.15 -7.69 30.05
CA ALA A 224 2.76 -7.46 30.39
C ALA A 224 2.34 -6.12 29.76
N HIS A 225 1.41 -6.18 28.81
CA HIS A 225 0.76 -4.99 28.28
C HIS A 225 -0.05 -4.34 29.41
N ALA A 226 0.42 -3.19 29.87
CA ALA A 226 -0.38 -2.27 30.64
C ALA A 226 -1.62 -1.90 29.81
N ALA A 227 -2.79 -2.20 30.37
CA ALA A 227 -4.08 -1.84 29.81
C ALA A 227 -4.16 -0.31 29.68
N SER A 228 -4.03 0.19 28.46
CA SER A 228 -4.32 1.56 28.11
C SER A 228 -5.83 1.78 28.20
N GLY A 229 -6.25 2.49 29.25
CA GLY A 229 -7.46 3.32 29.34
C GLY A 229 -8.76 2.79 28.72
N ALA A 230 -9.68 2.30 29.55
CA ALA A 230 -11.07 2.13 29.19
C ALA A 230 -11.69 3.48 28.78
N VAL A 231 -11.65 3.79 27.49
CA VAL A 231 -12.46 4.82 26.85
C VAL A 231 -13.86 4.22 26.68
N GLY A 232 -14.89 4.98 27.07
CA GLY A 232 -16.26 4.50 27.23
C GLY A 232 -16.77 3.58 26.11
N ALA A 233 -17.35 2.45 26.53
CA ALA A 233 -17.99 1.45 25.69
C ALA A 233 -18.93 2.10 24.65
N ILE A 234 -18.62 1.92 23.37
CA ILE A 234 -19.42 2.48 22.28
C ILE A 234 -20.66 1.61 22.13
N THR A 235 -21.85 2.18 22.28
CA THR A 235 -23.10 1.42 22.20
C THR A 235 -23.87 1.76 20.92
N LEU A 236 -24.31 0.71 20.19
CA LEU A 236 -25.22 0.82 19.05
C LEU A 236 -26.25 -0.30 19.15
N THR A 237 -27.53 0.03 19.34
CA THR A 237 -28.56 -0.98 19.62
C THR A 237 -28.82 -1.89 18.42
N LYS A 238 -29.41 -3.07 18.64
CA LYS A 238 -29.75 -4.00 17.54
C LYS A 238 -30.70 -3.38 16.54
N GLU A 239 -31.67 -2.59 16.99
CA GLU A 239 -32.58 -1.87 16.12
C GLU A 239 -31.85 -0.84 15.24
N GLN A 240 -30.88 -0.12 15.80
CA GLN A 240 -30.05 0.82 15.05
C GLN A 240 -29.18 0.08 14.02
N GLN A 241 -28.58 -1.06 14.41
CA GLN A 241 -27.81 -1.92 13.51
C GLN A 241 -28.68 -2.42 12.34
N TRP A 242 -29.88 -2.93 12.62
CA TRP A 242 -30.79 -3.47 11.61
C TRP A 242 -31.32 -2.42 10.63
N ALA A 243 -31.40 -1.16 11.07
CA ALA A 243 -31.85 -0.03 10.25
C ALA A 243 -30.82 0.41 9.20
N VAL A 244 -29.55 0.00 9.33
CA VAL A 244 -28.47 0.39 8.41
C VAL A 244 -27.88 -0.83 7.69
N ALA A 245 -26.96 -0.58 6.76
CA ALA A 245 -26.12 -1.63 6.18
C ALA A 245 -25.00 -1.96 7.18
N PHE A 246 -25.35 -2.74 8.20
CA PHE A 246 -24.42 -3.21 9.23
C PHE A 246 -23.81 -4.56 8.84
N GLY A 247 -22.63 -4.86 9.39
CA GLY A 247 -22.10 -6.20 9.38
C GLY A 247 -20.74 -6.31 10.03
N VAL A 248 -20.50 -7.46 10.67
CA VAL A 248 -19.19 -7.79 11.22
C VAL A 248 -18.59 -9.00 10.54
N ALA A 249 -17.26 -9.10 10.60
CA ALA A 249 -16.52 -10.25 10.14
C ALA A 249 -15.27 -10.45 10.99
N GLU A 250 -14.81 -11.69 11.06
CA GLU A 250 -13.55 -12.02 11.70
C GLU A 250 -12.39 -11.75 10.72
N PRO A 251 -11.21 -11.32 11.23
CA PRO A 251 -9.98 -11.35 10.48
C PRO A 251 -9.73 -12.72 9.85
N ARG A 252 -9.09 -12.74 8.68
CA ARG A 252 -8.80 -14.00 7.97
C ARG A 252 -7.32 -14.15 7.77
N ARG A 253 -6.80 -15.36 8.01
CA ARG A 253 -5.46 -15.73 7.58
C ARG A 253 -5.45 -15.97 6.08
N MET A 254 -4.57 -15.27 5.38
CA MET A 254 -4.39 -15.43 3.94
C MET A 254 -2.96 -15.12 3.50
N ASP A 255 -2.60 -15.64 2.33
CA ASP A 255 -1.37 -15.26 1.67
C ASP A 255 -1.59 -13.91 0.98
N MET A 256 -0.77 -12.92 1.31
CA MET A 256 -0.83 -11.58 0.72
C MET A 256 0.43 -11.29 -0.08
N ALA A 257 0.28 -10.69 -1.26
CA ALA A 257 1.41 -10.13 -1.97
C ALA A 257 2.03 -9.03 -1.10
N SER A 258 3.31 -9.19 -0.77
CA SER A 258 4.07 -8.15 -0.10
C SER A 258 4.58 -7.18 -1.16
N GLY A 259 4.39 -5.90 -0.89
CA GLY A 259 4.89 -4.84 -1.75
C GLY A 259 5.34 -3.63 -0.95
N LEU A 260 6.37 -2.96 -1.45
CA LEU A 260 6.79 -1.65 -0.96
C LEU A 260 6.20 -0.58 -1.87
N THR A 261 5.73 0.51 -1.28
CA THR A 261 5.32 1.68 -2.05
C THR A 261 6.42 2.74 -2.03
N ALA A 262 6.69 3.33 -3.18
CA ALA A 262 7.68 4.37 -3.34
C ALA A 262 7.22 5.39 -4.39
N VAL A 263 7.88 6.55 -4.41
CA VAL A 263 7.66 7.56 -5.45
C VAL A 263 8.72 7.40 -6.53
N GLY A 264 8.27 7.44 -7.77
CA GLY A 264 9.14 7.43 -8.94
C GLY A 264 8.83 8.56 -9.92
N GLU A 265 9.74 8.74 -10.86
CA GLU A 265 9.66 9.72 -11.94
C GLU A 265 9.90 9.03 -13.28
N LEU A 266 9.08 9.35 -14.27
CA LEU A 266 9.29 8.90 -15.65
C LEU A 266 10.35 9.78 -16.33
N VAL A 267 11.48 9.18 -16.70
CA VAL A 267 12.60 9.85 -17.37
C VAL A 267 12.78 9.28 -18.78
N PRO A 268 13.32 10.06 -19.74
CA PRO A 268 13.59 9.55 -21.06
C PRO A 268 14.76 8.57 -21.01
N VAL A 269 14.78 7.62 -21.93
CA VAL A 269 15.94 6.73 -22.09
C VAL A 269 17.12 7.59 -22.57
N ALA A 270 18.29 7.48 -21.92
CA ALA A 270 19.44 8.35 -22.21
C ALA A 270 19.90 8.31 -23.69
N THR A 271 19.66 7.20 -24.40
CA THR A 271 20.00 7.03 -25.82
C THR A 271 18.86 7.34 -26.79
N ALA A 272 17.70 7.80 -26.29
CA ALA A 272 16.48 8.02 -27.08
C ALA A 272 16.34 9.46 -27.59
N GLU A 273 17.31 10.33 -27.32
CA GLU A 273 17.31 11.71 -27.79
C GLU A 273 18.29 11.93 -28.93
N ALA A 274 17.86 12.66 -29.96
CA ALA A 274 18.70 13.09 -31.05
C ALA A 274 18.53 14.59 -31.31
N VAL A 275 19.65 15.30 -31.27
CA VAL A 275 19.74 16.70 -31.70
C VAL A 275 20.12 16.72 -33.17
N VAL A 276 19.23 17.25 -34.00
CA VAL A 276 19.45 17.42 -35.44
C VAL A 276 20.00 18.82 -35.68
N ALA A 277 21.25 18.91 -36.09
CA ALA A 277 21.94 20.16 -36.38
C ALA A 277 22.10 20.42 -37.89
N ALA A 278 22.33 21.68 -38.26
CA ALA A 278 22.65 22.07 -39.61
C ALA A 278 24.06 21.55 -39.99
N PRO A 279 24.20 20.74 -41.05
CA PRO A 279 25.51 20.24 -41.48
C PRO A 279 26.39 21.33 -42.08
N LEU A 280 25.80 22.36 -42.69
CA LEU A 280 26.49 23.49 -43.32
C LEU A 280 25.69 24.78 -43.14
N ALA A 281 26.34 25.91 -43.38
CA ALA A 281 25.72 27.22 -43.37
C ALA A 281 24.72 27.37 -44.53
N GLY A 282 23.57 28.01 -44.28
CA GLY A 282 22.55 28.21 -45.31
C GLY A 282 21.31 28.93 -44.83
N VAL A 283 20.33 29.06 -45.70
CA VAL A 283 18.99 29.55 -45.38
C VAL A 283 18.03 28.38 -45.36
N VAL A 284 17.22 28.25 -44.31
CA VAL A 284 16.19 27.21 -44.25
C VAL A 284 15.14 27.48 -45.31
N SER A 285 15.00 26.57 -46.27
CA SER A 285 14.11 26.73 -47.41
C SER A 285 12.63 26.72 -47.00
N PRO A 286 11.82 27.72 -47.42
CA PRO A 286 10.38 27.73 -47.16
C PRO A 286 9.60 26.74 -48.03
N THR A 287 10.22 26.12 -49.03
CA THR A 287 9.54 25.20 -49.97
C THR A 287 9.07 23.88 -49.33
N ARG A 288 9.45 23.62 -48.08
CA ARG A 288 9.08 22.43 -47.32
C ARG A 288 8.59 22.89 -45.94
N ALA A 289 7.51 22.30 -45.46
CA ALA A 289 7.06 22.53 -44.09
C ALA A 289 8.05 21.88 -43.10
N LEU A 290 8.52 22.66 -42.13
CA LEU A 290 9.24 22.15 -40.96
C LEU A 290 8.27 21.34 -40.09
N PRO A 291 8.74 20.31 -39.36
CA PRO A 291 7.90 19.61 -38.38
C PRO A 291 7.58 20.53 -37.21
N PHE A 292 6.39 20.37 -36.60
CA PHE A 292 6.00 21.11 -35.41
C PHE A 292 6.25 20.27 -34.13
N PRO A 293 6.46 20.91 -32.97
CA PRO A 293 6.52 20.20 -31.69
C PRO A 293 5.30 19.31 -31.47
N GLY A 294 5.53 18.04 -31.10
CA GLY A 294 4.51 17.00 -30.96
C GLY A 294 4.34 16.11 -32.20
N LYS A 295 4.85 16.50 -33.38
CA LYS A 295 4.82 15.65 -34.59
C LYS A 295 5.73 14.42 -34.41
N ARG A 296 5.22 13.23 -34.75
CA ARG A 296 6.06 12.03 -34.93
C ARG A 296 6.79 12.07 -36.26
N VAL A 297 8.07 11.71 -36.24
CA VAL A 297 8.94 11.59 -37.41
C VAL A 297 9.59 10.21 -37.45
N ALA A 298 9.74 9.65 -38.65
CA ALA A 298 10.43 8.38 -38.85
C ALA A 298 11.92 8.59 -39.15
N LYS A 299 12.78 7.63 -38.76
CA LYS A 299 14.21 7.63 -39.16
C LYS A 299 14.33 7.77 -40.68
N GLY A 300 15.12 8.74 -41.12
CA GLY A 300 15.34 9.08 -42.54
C GLY A 300 14.33 10.07 -43.14
N GLU A 301 13.26 10.42 -42.42
CA GLU A 301 12.29 11.45 -42.85
C GLU A 301 12.99 12.80 -43.02
N VAL A 302 12.64 13.54 -44.07
CA VAL A 302 13.17 14.88 -44.33
C VAL A 302 12.54 15.88 -43.37
N ILE A 303 13.37 16.52 -42.55
CA ILE A 303 12.98 17.48 -41.51
C ILE A 303 13.09 18.91 -42.03
N ALA A 304 14.19 19.22 -42.71
CA ALA A 304 14.48 20.56 -43.22
C ALA A 304 15.24 20.46 -44.53
N VAL A 305 15.11 21.51 -45.34
CA VAL A 305 15.93 21.71 -46.53
C VAL A 305 16.67 23.02 -46.34
N ILE A 306 17.97 23.01 -46.56
CA ILE A 306 18.83 24.18 -46.40
C ILE A 306 19.34 24.58 -47.79
N ASP A 307 19.10 25.83 -48.15
CA ASP A 307 19.67 26.49 -49.31
C ASP A 307 21.05 27.04 -48.94
N PRO A 308 22.15 26.48 -49.46
CA PRO A 308 23.46 27.08 -49.23
C PRO A 308 23.51 28.49 -49.84
N PRO A 309 24.21 29.46 -49.23
CA PRO A 309 24.31 30.82 -49.78
C PRO A 309 24.88 30.81 -51.21
N ALA A 310 24.38 31.72 -52.05
CA ALA A 310 24.72 31.79 -53.48
C ALA A 310 26.22 31.98 -53.79
N SER A 311 27.02 32.44 -52.82
CA SER A 311 28.50 32.51 -52.96
C SER A 311 29.20 31.15 -52.89
N LEU A 312 28.50 30.07 -52.47
CA LEU A 312 29.02 28.71 -52.36
C LEU A 312 28.91 27.89 -53.65
N GLY A 313 28.83 28.52 -54.82
CA GLY A 313 29.35 27.90 -56.05
C GLY A 313 30.79 27.38 -55.86
N GLY A 314 31.55 27.98 -54.94
CA GLY A 314 32.85 27.50 -54.45
C GLY A 314 32.81 26.43 -53.34
N GLY A 315 31.76 26.36 -52.50
CA GLY A 315 31.72 25.42 -51.37
C GLY A 315 31.37 24.00 -51.75
N MET A 316 30.44 23.83 -52.69
CA MET A 316 30.06 22.51 -53.23
C MET A 316 31.18 21.93 -54.10
N THR A 317 31.84 22.78 -54.88
CA THR A 317 32.98 22.42 -55.72
C THR A 317 34.22 22.11 -54.87
N GLN A 318 34.46 22.88 -53.81
CA GLN A 318 35.52 22.58 -52.84
C GLN A 318 35.24 21.30 -52.04
N LEU A 319 34.01 21.09 -51.53
CA LEU A 319 33.64 19.85 -50.84
C LEU A 319 33.78 18.63 -51.76
N ALA A 320 33.38 18.75 -53.03
CA ALA A 320 33.57 17.70 -54.01
C ALA A 320 35.06 17.43 -54.30
N ALA A 321 35.88 18.48 -54.38
CA ALA A 321 37.33 18.35 -54.55
C ALA A 321 38.01 17.71 -53.33
N ASP A 322 37.66 18.15 -52.12
CA ASP A 322 38.18 17.62 -50.86
C ASP A 322 37.77 16.16 -50.68
N HIS A 323 36.51 15.81 -50.99
CA HIS A 323 36.02 14.44 -50.99
C HIS A 323 36.78 13.57 -52.01
N ALA A 324 36.97 14.05 -53.25
CA ALA A 324 37.73 13.33 -54.26
C ALA A 324 39.18 13.09 -53.82
N GLN A 325 39.82 14.09 -53.21
CA GLN A 325 41.17 13.98 -52.67
C GLN A 325 41.25 12.98 -51.50
N ALA A 326 40.28 13.01 -50.57
CA ALA A 326 40.22 12.07 -49.45
C ALA A 326 40.01 10.63 -49.93
N MET A 327 39.12 10.41 -50.89
CA MET A 327 38.89 9.09 -51.50
C MET A 327 40.12 8.58 -52.26
N SER A 328 40.88 9.48 -52.90
CA SER A 328 42.17 9.13 -53.51
C SER A 328 43.18 8.63 -52.46
N ARG A 329 43.26 9.27 -51.29
CA ARG A 329 44.11 8.84 -50.18
C ARG A 329 43.68 7.48 -49.60
N VAL A 330 42.38 7.25 -49.44
CA VAL A 330 41.85 5.92 -49.02
C VAL A 330 42.24 4.85 -50.04
N SER A 331 42.09 5.13 -51.33
CA SER A 331 42.47 4.20 -52.41
C SER A 331 43.96 3.84 -52.37
N LEU A 332 44.83 4.84 -52.17
CA LEU A 332 46.27 4.62 -52.02
C LEU A 332 46.60 3.76 -50.79
N ALA A 333 46.07 4.12 -49.62
CA ALA A 333 46.31 3.39 -48.38
C ALA A 333 45.77 1.95 -48.43
N GLN A 334 44.65 1.72 -49.12
CA GLN A 334 44.10 0.39 -49.34
C GLN A 334 45.04 -0.46 -50.20
N ALA A 335 45.56 0.10 -51.29
CA ALA A 335 46.51 -0.60 -52.15
C ALA A 335 47.82 -0.95 -51.42
N GLU A 336 48.27 -0.10 -50.49
CA GLU A 336 49.42 -0.35 -49.63
C GLU A 336 49.15 -1.45 -48.60
N TYR A 337 48.00 -1.42 -47.92
CA TYR A 337 47.56 -2.48 -47.02
C TYR A 337 47.47 -3.83 -47.73
N ASP A 338 46.83 -3.88 -48.91
CA ASP A 338 46.70 -5.13 -49.69
C ASP A 338 48.06 -5.68 -50.11
N ARG A 339 49.02 -4.79 -50.43
CA ARG A 339 50.40 -5.17 -50.76
C ARG A 339 51.14 -5.69 -49.54
N ALA A 340 51.06 -5.00 -48.40
CA ALA A 340 51.68 -5.42 -47.15
C ALA A 340 51.15 -6.77 -46.68
N LYS A 341 49.83 -6.98 -46.77
CA LYS A 341 49.16 -8.23 -46.43
C LYS A 341 49.70 -9.41 -47.24
N ARG A 342 49.76 -9.29 -48.58
CA ARG A 342 50.32 -10.33 -49.45
C ARG A 342 51.78 -10.67 -49.12
N LEU A 343 52.58 -9.66 -48.79
CA LEU A 343 54.00 -9.87 -48.46
C LEU A 343 54.19 -10.53 -47.08
N VAL A 344 53.35 -10.23 -46.10
CA VAL A 344 53.37 -10.90 -44.79
C VAL A 344 52.85 -12.34 -44.90
N GLU A 345 51.76 -12.56 -45.64
CA GLU A 345 51.22 -13.91 -45.92
C GLU A 345 52.24 -14.78 -46.68
N GLY A 346 53.01 -14.17 -47.59
CA GLY A 346 54.13 -14.81 -48.27
C GLY A 346 55.39 -15.00 -47.40
N LYS A 347 55.39 -14.58 -46.13
CA LYS A 347 56.54 -14.57 -45.21
C LYS A 347 57.75 -13.74 -45.69
N ILE A 348 57.50 -12.75 -46.56
CA ILE A 348 58.52 -11.89 -47.18
C ILE A 348 58.72 -10.59 -46.38
N ALA A 349 57.67 -10.08 -45.72
CA ALA A 349 57.72 -8.84 -44.95
C ALA A 349 57.44 -9.04 -43.45
N ALA A 350 57.96 -8.13 -42.64
CA ALA A 350 57.69 -8.09 -41.20
C ALA A 350 56.24 -7.69 -40.90
N ARG A 351 55.61 -8.36 -39.93
CA ARG A 351 54.23 -8.08 -39.47
C ARG A 351 53.98 -6.60 -39.14
N LYS A 352 54.99 -5.92 -38.59
CA LYS A 352 54.95 -4.48 -38.30
C LYS A 352 54.52 -3.63 -39.51
N ARG A 353 54.92 -4.01 -40.73
CA ARG A 353 54.53 -3.27 -41.95
C ARG A 353 53.06 -3.42 -42.30
N LEU A 354 52.44 -4.54 -41.96
CA LEU A 354 51.00 -4.73 -42.13
C LEU A 354 50.23 -3.86 -41.13
N GLU A 355 50.68 -3.83 -39.87
CA GLU A 355 50.08 -3.00 -38.81
C GLU A 355 50.20 -1.49 -39.13
N GLU A 356 51.35 -1.04 -39.65
CA GLU A 356 51.56 0.35 -40.11
C GLU A 356 50.65 0.71 -41.30
N ALA A 357 50.47 -0.21 -42.26
CA ALA A 357 49.59 0.01 -43.41
C ALA A 357 48.09 -0.02 -43.02
N GLU A 358 47.71 -0.88 -42.08
CA GLU A 358 46.36 -0.93 -41.51
C GLU A 358 46.01 0.35 -40.78
N ALA A 359 46.89 0.84 -39.90
CA ALA A 359 46.70 2.11 -39.21
C ALA A 359 46.58 3.30 -40.18
N SER A 360 47.36 3.29 -41.27
CA SER A 360 47.29 4.32 -42.32
C SER A 360 45.98 4.28 -43.10
N LEU A 361 45.46 3.09 -43.40
CA LEU A 361 44.15 2.90 -44.03
C LEU A 361 43.01 3.36 -43.11
N GLU A 362 43.07 3.00 -41.83
CA GLU A 362 42.09 3.41 -40.82
C GLU A 362 42.05 4.94 -40.70
N ALA A 363 43.22 5.59 -40.62
CA ALA A 363 43.35 7.04 -40.57
C ALA A 363 42.80 7.73 -41.83
N ALA A 364 43.10 7.18 -43.02
CA ALA A 364 42.57 7.71 -44.28
C ALA A 364 41.04 7.60 -44.35
N ARG A 365 40.47 6.48 -43.88
CA ARG A 365 39.01 6.28 -43.82
C ARG A 365 38.34 7.22 -42.82
N ALA A 366 38.92 7.38 -41.63
CA ALA A 366 38.42 8.29 -40.62
C ALA A 366 38.39 9.74 -41.12
N ALA A 367 39.41 10.16 -41.88
CA ALA A 367 39.45 11.49 -42.51
C ALA A 367 38.43 11.66 -43.66
N ALA A 368 38.12 10.59 -44.40
CA ALA A 368 37.15 10.63 -45.50
C ALA A 368 35.67 10.58 -45.03
N ALA A 369 35.40 9.90 -43.92
CA ALA A 369 34.04 9.70 -43.39
C ALA A 369 33.18 10.99 -43.25
N PRO A 370 33.67 12.10 -42.65
CA PRO A 370 32.86 13.32 -42.54
C PRO A 370 32.58 13.98 -43.90
N LEU A 371 33.53 13.90 -44.85
CA LEU A 371 33.37 14.44 -46.20
C LEU A 371 32.37 13.62 -47.01
N GLU A 372 32.38 12.30 -46.86
CA GLU A 372 31.41 11.40 -47.52
C GLU A 372 29.98 11.62 -46.98
N ALA A 373 29.84 11.81 -45.66
CA ALA A 373 28.57 12.15 -45.04
C ALA A 373 28.03 13.51 -45.55
N ALA A 374 28.90 14.52 -45.66
CA ALA A 374 28.55 15.82 -46.23
C ALA A 374 28.14 15.70 -47.71
N MET A 375 28.89 14.95 -48.53
CA MET A 375 28.57 14.67 -49.94
C MET A 375 27.21 13.99 -50.11
N LYS A 376 26.88 12.98 -49.29
CA LYS A 376 25.57 12.31 -49.32
C LYS A 376 24.43 13.24 -48.93
N SER A 377 24.65 14.16 -47.98
CA SER A 377 23.65 15.17 -47.58
C SER A 377 23.35 16.19 -48.69
N VAL A 378 24.33 16.45 -49.55
CA VAL A 378 24.27 17.32 -50.73
C VAL A 378 23.63 16.61 -51.94
N GLN A 379 24.12 15.42 -52.32
CA GLN A 379 23.58 14.67 -53.46
C GLN A 379 22.13 14.19 -53.23
N GLY A 380 21.71 14.05 -51.96
CA GLY A 380 20.34 13.73 -51.60
C GLY A 380 19.33 14.86 -51.83
N GLY A 381 19.77 16.09 -52.15
CA GLY A 381 18.91 17.23 -52.46
C GLY A 381 18.95 17.59 -53.95
N SER A 382 17.78 17.60 -54.59
CA SER A 382 17.66 18.05 -55.98
C SER A 382 17.98 19.55 -56.08
N GLY A 383 18.89 19.92 -56.99
CA GLY A 383 19.19 21.33 -57.30
C GLY A 383 20.23 22.02 -56.39
N GLY A 384 21.14 21.28 -55.75
CA GLY A 384 22.20 21.89 -54.92
C GLY A 384 21.75 22.30 -53.51
N ARG A 385 20.64 21.74 -53.05
CA ARG A 385 20.07 21.97 -51.72
C ARG A 385 20.52 20.88 -50.76
N ILE A 386 20.63 21.19 -49.47
CA ILE A 386 21.03 20.21 -48.46
C ILE A 386 19.77 19.68 -47.77
N THR A 387 19.62 18.35 -47.77
CA THR A 387 18.45 17.71 -47.15
C THR A 387 18.81 17.18 -45.78
N VAL A 388 18.22 17.75 -44.73
CA VAL A 388 18.43 17.31 -43.35
C VAL A 388 17.37 16.27 -42.99
N ARG A 389 17.81 15.10 -42.52
CA ARG A 389 16.95 13.94 -42.21
C ARG A 389 17.00 13.57 -40.73
N ALA A 390 15.93 12.94 -40.25
CA ALA A 390 15.85 12.41 -38.90
C ALA A 390 16.84 11.24 -38.70
N PRO A 391 17.76 11.29 -37.72
CA PRO A 391 18.68 10.18 -37.44
C PRO A 391 17.99 9.02 -36.69
N VAL A 392 16.89 9.30 -35.98
CA VAL A 392 16.08 8.36 -35.20
C VAL A 392 14.59 8.59 -35.47
N SER A 393 13.77 7.56 -35.24
CA SER A 393 12.33 7.72 -35.17
C SER A 393 11.94 8.26 -33.80
N GLY A 394 11.00 9.20 -33.72
CA GLY A 394 10.57 9.77 -32.44
C GLY A 394 9.58 10.91 -32.59
N THR A 395 9.43 11.70 -31.53
CA THR A 395 8.58 12.88 -31.50
C THR A 395 9.45 14.14 -31.44
N VAL A 396 9.10 15.15 -32.25
CA VAL A 396 9.74 16.46 -32.18
C VAL A 396 9.35 17.14 -30.87
N VAL A 397 10.32 17.38 -29.98
CA VAL A 397 10.07 18.07 -28.70
C VAL A 397 10.43 19.56 -28.78
N GLU A 398 11.31 19.92 -29.71
CA GLU A 398 11.72 21.30 -29.94
C GLU A 398 12.03 21.54 -31.42
N LEU A 399 11.59 22.69 -31.94
CA LEU A 399 11.93 23.22 -33.26
C LEU A 399 12.59 24.58 -33.06
N SER A 400 13.89 24.68 -33.34
CA SER A 400 14.65 25.93 -33.24
C SER A 400 14.84 26.60 -34.61
N ALA A 401 14.67 25.84 -35.71
CA ALA A 401 14.76 26.35 -37.07
C ALA A 401 13.50 27.14 -37.48
N VAL A 402 13.69 28.25 -38.21
CA VAL A 402 12.60 29.05 -38.77
C VAL A 402 12.73 29.10 -40.30
N ASN A 403 11.62 28.93 -41.02
CA ASN A 403 11.62 29.05 -42.48
C ASN A 403 12.12 30.43 -42.92
N GLY A 404 13.06 30.46 -43.88
CA GLY A 404 13.70 31.67 -44.37
C GLY A 404 14.81 32.22 -43.47
N SER A 405 15.09 31.61 -42.31
CA SER A 405 16.18 32.04 -41.44
C SER A 405 17.53 31.46 -41.86
N GLY A 406 18.60 32.22 -41.61
CA GLY A 406 19.97 31.74 -41.76
C GLY A 406 20.35 30.78 -40.63
N VAL A 407 21.10 29.73 -40.96
CA VAL A 407 21.63 28.74 -40.03
C VAL A 407 23.13 28.57 -40.23
N ALA A 408 23.86 28.37 -39.13
CA ALA A 408 25.30 28.09 -39.13
C ALA A 408 25.59 26.58 -38.99
N PRO A 409 26.77 26.08 -39.41
CA PRO A 409 27.17 24.70 -39.19
C PRO A 409 27.13 24.36 -37.70
N GLY A 410 26.53 23.22 -37.34
CA GLY A 410 26.37 22.77 -35.95
C GLY A 410 25.21 23.44 -35.20
N GLN A 411 24.52 24.43 -35.78
CA GLN A 411 23.34 25.03 -35.15
C GLN A 411 22.21 24.00 -35.04
N THR A 412 21.63 23.87 -33.85
CA THR A 412 20.49 22.98 -33.61
C THR A 412 19.26 23.43 -34.40
N LEU A 413 18.65 22.51 -35.13
CA LEU A 413 17.44 22.76 -35.91
C LEU A 413 16.21 22.15 -35.23
N VAL A 414 16.31 20.88 -34.82
CA VAL A 414 15.21 20.10 -34.26
C VAL A 414 15.74 19.15 -33.19
N ARG A 415 15.00 18.99 -32.10
CA ARG A 415 15.25 17.95 -31.09
C ARG A 415 14.17 16.88 -31.16
N ILE A 416 14.59 15.63 -31.31
CA ILE A 416 13.71 14.46 -31.46
C ILE A 416 13.95 13.53 -30.28
N VAL A 417 12.87 13.13 -29.61
CA VAL A 417 12.93 12.16 -28.51
C VAL A 417 12.03 10.98 -28.86
N ASP A 418 12.57 9.76 -28.79
CA ASP A 418 11.76 8.55 -28.79
C ASP A 418 11.03 8.44 -27.45
N THR A 419 9.72 8.68 -27.49
CA THR A 419 8.84 8.61 -26.31
C THR A 419 8.16 7.24 -26.17
N GLY A 420 8.45 6.28 -27.06
CA GLY A 420 7.87 4.94 -27.03
C GLY A 420 8.41 4.08 -25.88
N ARG A 421 9.56 4.45 -25.31
CA ARG A 421 10.15 3.81 -24.14
C ARG A 421 10.54 4.89 -23.14
N LEU A 422 10.19 4.66 -21.89
CA LEU A 422 10.58 5.50 -20.76
C LEU A 422 11.26 4.64 -19.71
N TRP A 423 12.04 5.28 -18.85
CA TRP A 423 12.51 4.68 -17.62
C TRP A 423 11.70 5.24 -16.46
N LEU A 424 11.29 4.38 -15.55
CA LEU A 424 10.72 4.76 -14.28
C LEU A 424 11.82 4.67 -13.23
N ARG A 425 12.31 5.83 -12.80
CA ARG A 425 13.32 5.95 -11.75
C ARG A 425 12.63 6.07 -10.41
N VAL A 426 12.89 5.14 -9.50
CA VAL A 426 12.23 5.04 -8.19
C VAL A 426 13.29 5.15 -7.12
N ASN A 427 13.12 6.11 -6.22
CA ASN A 427 14.06 6.30 -5.11
C ASN A 427 13.57 5.51 -3.91
N LEU A 428 14.25 4.42 -3.57
CA LEU A 428 13.89 3.56 -2.45
C LEU A 428 14.77 3.87 -1.23
N PRO A 429 14.21 4.07 -0.03
CA PRO A 429 15.00 4.24 1.20
C PRO A 429 15.93 3.06 1.47
N ALA A 430 17.15 3.34 1.95
CA ALA A 430 18.12 2.29 2.26
C ALA A 430 17.61 1.25 3.29
N THR A 431 16.70 1.66 4.17
CA THR A 431 16.06 0.79 5.19
C THR A 431 15.20 -0.31 4.59
N ASP A 432 14.68 -0.12 3.38
CA ASP A 432 13.78 -1.08 2.73
C ASP A 432 14.51 -2.00 1.74
N LEU A 433 15.82 -1.82 1.55
CA LEU A 433 16.63 -2.63 0.63
C LEU A 433 16.61 -4.11 0.96
N GLY A 434 16.71 -4.46 2.25
CA GLY A 434 16.69 -5.87 2.69
C GLY A 434 15.37 -6.59 2.37
N LYS A 435 14.30 -5.84 2.12
CA LYS A 435 12.97 -6.37 1.77
C LYS A 435 12.82 -6.56 0.26
N VAL A 436 13.56 -5.82 -0.57
CA VAL A 436 13.55 -5.95 -2.03
C VAL A 436 14.50 -7.06 -2.42
N GLY A 437 14.03 -8.31 -2.38
CA GLY A 437 14.78 -9.42 -2.97
C GLY A 437 15.00 -9.21 -4.48
N ARG A 438 16.06 -9.85 -5.03
CA ARG A 438 16.36 -9.85 -6.49
C ARG A 438 15.18 -10.20 -7.43
N PRO A 439 14.08 -10.90 -7.03
CA PRO A 439 12.93 -11.14 -7.90
C PRO A 439 11.99 -9.93 -8.15
N ALA A 440 12.22 -8.76 -7.55
CA ALA A 440 11.32 -7.59 -7.60
C ALA A 440 11.06 -6.99 -9.00
N ALA A 441 11.72 -7.50 -10.04
CA ALA A 441 11.50 -7.13 -11.44
C ALA A 441 10.15 -7.62 -12.02
N ALA A 442 9.56 -8.69 -11.47
CA ALA A 442 8.34 -9.29 -12.02
C ALA A 442 7.07 -8.78 -11.34
N GLY A 443 6.34 -7.88 -12.00
CA GLY A 443 5.03 -7.39 -11.56
C GLY A 443 5.08 -6.13 -10.70
N THR A 444 6.11 -5.30 -10.84
CA THR A 444 6.09 -3.93 -10.30
C THR A 444 5.10 -3.10 -11.09
N THR A 445 4.13 -2.52 -10.39
CA THR A 445 3.08 -1.69 -10.95
C THR A 445 3.25 -0.24 -10.52
N PHE A 446 2.61 0.69 -11.24
CA PHE A 446 2.61 2.09 -10.87
C PHE A 446 1.34 2.80 -11.32
N THR A 447 0.99 3.85 -10.60
CA THR A 447 -0.10 4.76 -10.96
C THR A 447 0.48 6.15 -11.18
N VAL A 448 -0.05 6.87 -12.17
CA VAL A 448 0.40 8.24 -12.51
C VAL A 448 -0.72 9.20 -12.19
N THR A 449 -0.43 10.25 -11.43
CA THR A 449 -1.43 11.26 -11.08
C THR A 449 -2.00 11.90 -12.35
N GLY A 450 -3.34 11.92 -12.46
CA GLY A 450 -4.04 12.46 -13.63
C GLY A 450 -4.28 11.47 -14.76
N LEU A 451 -3.80 10.21 -14.66
CA LEU A 451 -4.13 9.14 -15.59
C LEU A 451 -4.90 8.03 -14.85
N PRO A 452 -6.07 7.60 -15.35
CA PRO A 452 -6.80 6.49 -14.74
C PRO A 452 -6.10 5.16 -15.01
N GLY A 453 -6.16 4.27 -14.03
CA GLY A 453 -5.67 2.90 -14.15
C GLY A 453 -4.26 2.68 -13.63
N GLU A 454 -3.86 1.40 -13.65
CA GLU A 454 -2.56 0.93 -13.20
C GLU A 454 -1.71 0.51 -14.41
N PHE A 455 -0.45 0.94 -14.40
CA PHE A 455 0.55 0.62 -15.41
C PHE A 455 1.54 -0.41 -14.89
N HIS A 456 2.17 -1.11 -15.82
CA HIS A 456 3.11 -2.19 -15.51
C HIS A 456 4.49 -1.84 -16.05
N THR A 457 5.51 -2.16 -15.27
CA THR A 457 6.90 -2.12 -15.74
C THR A 457 7.17 -3.34 -16.64
N SER A 458 8.02 -3.19 -17.66
CA SER A 458 8.45 -4.30 -18.52
C SER A 458 9.67 -5.04 -17.97
N GLY A 459 10.35 -4.48 -16.96
CA GLY A 459 11.42 -5.14 -16.23
C GLY A 459 12.29 -4.16 -15.45
N LEU A 460 13.11 -4.68 -14.53
CA LEU A 460 14.15 -3.92 -13.83
C LEU A 460 15.38 -3.81 -14.74
N ILE A 461 15.87 -2.59 -14.93
CA ILE A 461 17.07 -2.27 -15.73
C ILE A 461 18.28 -2.10 -14.82
N SER A 462 18.11 -1.46 -13.67
CA SER A 462 19.17 -1.28 -12.68
C SER A 462 18.59 -1.33 -11.27
N ASP A 463 19.24 -2.09 -10.41
CA ASP A 463 18.95 -2.22 -8.99
C ASP A 463 19.69 -1.17 -8.13
N GLY A 464 20.50 -0.31 -8.74
CA GLY A 464 21.30 0.71 -8.05
C GLY A 464 22.43 0.10 -7.23
N THR A 465 23.66 0.58 -7.41
CA THR A 465 24.83 0.09 -6.65
C THR A 465 25.35 1.09 -5.62
N VAL A 466 24.90 2.35 -5.70
CA VAL A 466 25.37 3.46 -4.89
C VAL A 466 24.19 4.20 -4.28
N VAL A 467 24.17 4.28 -2.95
CA VAL A 467 23.18 5.07 -2.21
C VAL A 467 23.50 6.55 -2.42
N ASP A 468 22.49 7.34 -2.78
CA ASP A 468 22.61 8.78 -2.82
C ASP A 468 22.86 9.32 -1.39
N PRO A 469 23.98 10.00 -1.11
CA PRO A 469 24.33 10.41 0.24
C PRO A 469 23.43 11.54 0.79
N GLN A 470 22.77 12.31 -0.08
CA GLN A 470 21.88 13.41 0.33
C GLN A 470 20.51 12.88 0.72
N THR A 471 19.93 12.01 -0.12
CA THR A 471 18.57 11.49 0.11
C THR A 471 18.57 10.17 0.88
N ARG A 472 19.73 9.52 1.03
CA ARG A 472 19.89 8.18 1.62
C ARG A 472 19.01 7.13 0.93
N THR A 473 18.78 7.30 -0.38
CA THR A 473 17.98 6.39 -1.21
C THR A 473 18.82 5.70 -2.27
N LEU A 474 18.38 4.52 -2.69
CA LEU A 474 18.93 3.80 -3.83
C LEU A 474 18.00 4.00 -5.04
N PRO A 475 18.50 4.49 -6.19
CA PRO A 475 17.70 4.66 -7.39
C PRO A 475 17.53 3.31 -8.11
N LEU A 476 16.31 2.79 -8.12
CA LEU A 476 15.90 1.67 -8.96
C LEU A 476 15.41 2.20 -10.31
N VAL A 477 15.81 1.57 -11.40
CA VAL A 477 15.40 1.98 -12.76
C VAL A 477 14.64 0.83 -13.41
N PHE A 478 13.38 1.07 -13.73
CA PHE A 478 12.53 0.11 -14.44
C PHE A 478 12.27 0.57 -15.87
N ALA A 479 12.19 -0.36 -16.81
CA ALA A 479 11.74 -0.08 -18.16
C ALA A 479 10.22 0.02 -18.22
N VAL A 480 9.72 0.97 -19.00
CA VAL A 480 8.30 1.20 -19.24
C VAL A 480 8.06 1.32 -20.73
N GLU A 481 7.15 0.49 -21.25
CA GLU A 481 6.69 0.60 -22.64
C GLU A 481 5.52 1.58 -22.73
N ASN A 482 5.71 2.67 -23.47
CA ASN A 482 4.69 3.72 -23.64
C ASN A 482 3.91 3.55 -24.94
N ARG A 483 3.26 2.39 -25.12
CA ARG A 483 2.57 2.04 -26.38
C ARG A 483 1.43 3.01 -26.72
N SER A 484 0.71 3.50 -25.71
CA SER A 484 -0.38 4.47 -25.88
C SER A 484 0.12 5.90 -26.10
N GLY A 485 1.37 6.22 -25.73
CA GLY A 485 1.93 7.57 -25.83
C GLY A 485 1.41 8.56 -24.78
N ASN A 486 0.60 8.08 -23.81
CA ASN A 486 -0.01 8.92 -22.77
C ASN A 486 0.97 9.28 -21.66
N LEU A 487 1.98 8.44 -21.43
CA LEU A 487 3.02 8.70 -20.43
C LEU A 487 3.98 9.75 -20.98
N LYS A 488 4.28 10.77 -20.16
CA LYS A 488 5.23 11.85 -20.49
C LYS A 488 6.40 11.79 -19.53
N SER A 489 7.56 12.21 -20.03
CA SER A 489 8.72 12.42 -19.15
C SER A 489 8.44 13.55 -18.15
N GLY A 490 8.98 13.43 -16.94
CA GLY A 490 8.76 14.34 -15.81
C GLY A 490 7.51 14.03 -14.99
N MET A 491 6.68 13.07 -15.40
CA MET A 491 5.53 12.65 -14.60
C MET A 491 5.98 11.85 -13.37
N PHE A 492 5.43 12.22 -12.21
CA PHE A 492 5.56 11.43 -10.99
C PHE A 492 4.59 10.26 -10.98
N ALA A 493 5.05 9.15 -10.40
CA ALA A 493 4.27 7.93 -10.26
C ALA A 493 4.38 7.39 -8.83
N ARG A 494 3.28 6.85 -8.31
CA ARG A 494 3.30 5.99 -7.13
C ARG A 494 3.55 4.57 -7.59
N VAL A 495 4.65 3.99 -7.13
CA VAL A 495 5.15 2.69 -7.55
C VAL A 495 4.94 1.67 -6.45
N THR A 496 4.42 0.50 -6.81
CA THR A 496 4.27 -0.66 -5.93
C THR A 496 5.23 -1.74 -6.38
N ILE A 497 6.31 -1.91 -5.63
CA ILE A 497 7.37 -2.90 -5.90
C ILE A 497 7.03 -4.17 -5.15
N ARG A 498 6.78 -5.26 -5.88
CA ARG A 498 6.44 -6.54 -5.26
C ARG A 498 7.69 -7.21 -4.67
N THR A 499 7.69 -7.43 -3.37
CA THR A 499 8.82 -8.00 -2.61
C THR A 499 8.69 -9.49 -2.34
N GLY A 500 7.48 -10.05 -2.49
CA GLY A 500 7.23 -11.48 -2.30
C GLY A 500 5.78 -11.77 -1.94
N THR A 501 5.58 -12.82 -1.15
CA THR A 501 4.28 -13.19 -0.59
C THR A 501 4.46 -13.47 0.90
N ALA A 502 3.77 -12.70 1.74
CA ALA A 502 3.68 -13.00 3.16
C ALA A 502 2.60 -14.07 3.36
N LYS A 503 3.02 -15.22 3.90
CA LYS A 503 2.13 -16.38 4.05
C LYS A 503 1.34 -16.35 5.33
N GLY A 504 0.06 -16.70 5.26
CA GLY A 504 -0.82 -16.89 6.41
C GLY A 504 -0.92 -15.67 7.33
N VAL A 505 -0.80 -14.45 6.80
CA VAL A 505 -0.89 -13.23 7.61
C VAL A 505 -2.34 -12.93 7.97
N LEU A 506 -2.55 -12.29 9.13
CA LEU A 506 -3.86 -11.83 9.52
C LEU A 506 -4.24 -10.62 8.67
N ALA A 507 -5.41 -10.65 8.03
CA ALA A 507 -5.85 -9.59 7.14
C ALA A 507 -7.34 -9.27 7.34
N VAL A 508 -7.67 -8.01 7.11
CA VAL A 508 -9.03 -7.48 7.20
C VAL A 508 -9.39 -6.71 5.93
N PRO A 509 -10.67 -6.64 5.54
CA PRO A 509 -11.09 -5.74 4.47
C PRO A 509 -10.72 -4.30 4.81
N LYS A 510 -10.27 -3.53 3.81
CA LYS A 510 -9.91 -2.12 3.98
C LYS A 510 -11.03 -1.29 4.61
N GLU A 511 -12.28 -1.63 4.31
CA GLU A 511 -13.47 -0.95 4.83
C GLU A 511 -13.70 -1.15 6.34
N ALA A 512 -13.01 -2.12 6.96
CA ALA A 512 -13.04 -2.34 8.40
C ALA A 512 -12.17 -1.35 9.18
N LEU A 513 -11.30 -0.62 8.48
CA LEU A 513 -10.27 0.23 9.08
C LEU A 513 -10.59 1.71 8.89
N PHE A 514 -10.28 2.47 9.93
CA PHE A 514 -10.48 3.90 9.98
C PHE A 514 -9.18 4.59 10.34
N GLU A 515 -8.94 5.74 9.73
CA GLU A 515 -7.81 6.60 10.05
C GLU A 515 -8.30 7.82 10.86
N ASP A 516 -7.55 8.19 11.88
CA ASP A 516 -7.75 9.38 12.70
C ASP A 516 -6.39 9.88 13.18
N GLU A 517 -6.02 11.10 12.79
CA GLU A 517 -4.73 11.72 13.12
C GLU A 517 -3.50 10.85 12.75
N GLY A 518 -3.55 10.15 11.61
CA GLY A 518 -2.46 9.29 11.13
C GLY A 518 -2.35 7.94 11.85
N ARG A 519 -3.27 7.62 12.77
CA ARG A 519 -3.37 6.31 13.43
C ARG A 519 -4.54 5.53 12.87
N TRP A 520 -4.35 4.22 12.77
CA TRP A 520 -5.35 3.29 12.26
C TRP A 520 -6.07 2.59 13.41
N PHE A 521 -7.38 2.41 13.28
CA PHE A 521 -8.19 1.71 14.26
C PHE A 521 -9.30 0.90 13.60
N ALA A 522 -9.76 -0.11 14.32
CA ALA A 522 -10.94 -0.90 13.99
C ALA A 522 -11.94 -0.87 15.16
N PHE A 523 -13.21 -1.14 14.87
CA PHE A 523 -14.23 -1.34 15.89
C PHE A 523 -14.46 -2.84 16.10
N VAL A 524 -14.15 -3.34 17.29
CA VAL A 524 -14.36 -4.73 17.68
C VAL A 524 -15.66 -4.84 18.45
N GLN A 525 -16.55 -5.74 18.02
CA GLN A 525 -17.78 -6.05 18.71
C GLN A 525 -17.48 -6.94 19.92
N VAL A 526 -17.67 -6.40 21.12
CA VAL A 526 -17.47 -7.13 22.39
C VAL A 526 -18.76 -7.73 22.93
N SER A 527 -19.92 -7.13 22.62
CA SER A 527 -21.25 -7.70 22.87
C SER A 527 -22.20 -7.37 21.71
N GLY A 528 -23.43 -7.89 21.76
CA GLY A 528 -24.43 -7.63 20.73
C GLY A 528 -24.61 -6.15 20.39
N ILE A 529 -24.43 -5.25 21.35
CA ILE A 529 -24.58 -3.80 21.13
C ILE A 529 -23.35 -2.97 21.52
N THR A 530 -22.33 -3.59 22.10
CA THR A 530 -21.15 -2.88 22.61
C THR A 530 -19.93 -3.10 21.73
N PHE A 531 -19.20 -2.02 21.46
CA PHE A 531 -18.04 -1.97 20.59
C PHE A 531 -16.86 -1.27 21.26
N ASP A 532 -15.68 -1.81 21.03
CA ASP A 532 -14.41 -1.23 21.44
C ASP A 532 -13.70 -0.65 20.23
N ARG A 533 -13.15 0.56 20.39
CA ARG A 533 -12.23 1.15 19.42
C ARG A 533 -10.82 0.65 19.74
N ARG A 534 -10.26 -0.21 18.87
CA ARG A 534 -8.90 -0.72 19.02
C ARG A 534 -7.97 -0.10 18.00
N GLU A 535 -6.87 0.47 18.46
CA GLU A 535 -5.77 0.91 17.60
C GLU A 535 -5.05 -0.31 17.01
N VAL A 536 -4.69 -0.23 15.74
CA VAL A 536 -4.06 -1.34 15.01
C VAL A 536 -2.84 -0.86 14.25
N GLN A 537 -1.82 -1.72 14.18
CA GLN A 537 -0.71 -1.53 13.26
C GLN A 537 -0.99 -2.27 11.97
N ILE A 538 -1.00 -1.55 10.86
CA ILE A 538 -1.28 -2.11 9.54
C ILE A 538 0.01 -2.36 8.76
N GLY A 539 -0.04 -3.36 7.88
CA GLY A 539 1.04 -3.73 6.96
C GLY A 539 0.67 -3.44 5.51
N THR A 540 0.98 -4.37 4.62
CA THR A 540 0.74 -4.19 3.18
C THR A 540 -0.75 -4.32 2.83
N GLU A 541 -1.19 -3.54 1.85
CA GLU A 541 -2.50 -3.69 1.19
C GLU A 541 -2.33 -4.59 -0.05
N ASP A 542 -3.18 -5.62 -0.17
CA ASP A 542 -3.25 -6.49 -1.34
C ASP A 542 -4.71 -6.79 -1.68
N ARG A 543 -5.13 -6.43 -2.90
CA ARG A 543 -6.50 -6.67 -3.45
C ARG A 543 -7.64 -6.25 -2.51
N GLY A 544 -7.52 -5.09 -1.86
CA GLY A 544 -8.56 -4.55 -0.96
C GLY A 544 -8.54 -5.15 0.46
N MET A 545 -7.59 -6.04 0.75
CA MET A 545 -7.32 -6.54 2.09
C MET A 545 -6.09 -5.82 2.65
N ILE A 546 -6.11 -5.51 3.95
CA ILE A 546 -5.00 -4.89 4.66
C ILE A 546 -4.47 -5.87 5.71
N GLN A 547 -3.17 -6.10 5.70
CA GLN A 547 -2.48 -6.90 6.70
C GLN A 547 -2.56 -6.21 8.07
N ILE A 548 -2.87 -6.97 9.11
CA ILE A 548 -2.77 -6.54 10.50
C ILE A 548 -1.47 -7.09 11.10
N VAL A 549 -0.61 -6.18 11.53
CA VAL A 549 0.67 -6.50 12.19
C VAL A 549 0.45 -6.72 13.69
N SER A 550 -0.36 -5.88 14.32
CA SER A 550 -0.73 -6.00 15.74
C SER A 550 -2.02 -5.24 16.06
N GLY A 551 -2.63 -5.54 17.21
CA GLY A 551 -3.82 -4.85 17.75
C GLY A 551 -5.14 -5.61 17.62
N LEU A 552 -5.17 -6.74 16.90
CA LEU A 552 -6.34 -7.60 16.73
C LEU A 552 -5.99 -9.08 16.85
N ASP A 553 -6.95 -9.86 17.34
CA ASP A 553 -6.91 -11.31 17.41
C ASP A 553 -7.73 -11.97 16.29
N GLU A 554 -7.43 -13.23 15.97
CA GLU A 554 -8.11 -14.00 14.91
C GLU A 554 -9.63 -14.15 15.12
N HIS A 555 -10.09 -14.06 16.36
CA HIS A 555 -11.49 -14.24 16.73
C HIS A 555 -12.21 -12.93 17.05
N ASP A 556 -11.53 -11.79 16.86
CA ASP A 556 -12.17 -10.49 17.00
C ASP A 556 -13.23 -10.31 15.92
N ARG A 557 -14.42 -9.85 16.31
CA ARG A 557 -15.50 -9.55 15.37
C ARG A 557 -15.45 -8.07 14.99
N LEU A 558 -14.95 -7.76 13.79
CA LEU A 558 -14.75 -6.39 13.35
C LEU A 558 -15.94 -5.85 12.58
N VAL A 559 -16.29 -4.59 12.81
CA VAL A 559 -17.29 -3.90 11.99
C VAL A 559 -16.74 -3.62 10.59
N VAL A 560 -17.22 -4.39 9.61
CA VAL A 560 -16.82 -4.27 8.19
C VAL A 560 -17.83 -3.47 7.35
N LYS A 561 -19.07 -3.29 7.86
CA LYS A 561 -20.10 -2.45 7.25
C LYS A 561 -20.82 -1.66 8.35
N GLY A 562 -21.11 -0.38 8.06
CA GLY A 562 -21.77 0.51 9.01
C GLY A 562 -20.84 1.05 10.11
N GLY A 563 -19.53 0.85 10.02
CA GLY A 563 -18.57 1.34 11.03
C GLY A 563 -18.56 2.85 11.20
N TYR A 564 -19.00 3.62 10.19
CA TYR A 564 -19.23 5.06 10.34
C TYR A 564 -20.29 5.38 11.41
N TYR A 565 -21.36 4.59 11.53
CA TYR A 565 -22.38 4.79 12.57
C TYR A 565 -21.84 4.49 13.96
N VAL A 566 -20.99 3.47 14.08
CA VAL A 566 -20.27 3.15 15.33
C VAL A 566 -19.30 4.29 15.70
N LYS A 567 -18.57 4.83 14.71
CA LYS A 567 -17.71 6.01 14.89
C LYS A 567 -18.50 7.22 15.38
N LEU A 568 -19.66 7.52 14.79
CA LEU A 568 -20.51 8.61 15.26
C LEU A 568 -21.01 8.40 16.69
N ALA A 569 -21.43 7.17 17.03
CA ALA A 569 -21.84 6.82 18.39
C ALA A 569 -20.70 7.03 19.40
N SER A 570 -19.45 6.78 19.00
CA SER A 570 -18.26 7.01 19.84
C SER A 570 -17.97 8.49 20.11
N GLN A 571 -18.35 9.37 19.17
CA GLN A 571 -18.10 10.82 19.26
C GLN A 571 -19.23 11.58 19.98
N GLY A 572 -20.42 10.98 20.09
CA GLY A 572 -21.58 11.55 20.76
C GLY A 572 -21.60 11.36 22.29
N GLY A 573 -20.46 11.06 22.92
CA GLY A 573 -20.39 10.63 24.32
C GLY A 573 -20.80 11.69 25.34
N ALA A 574 -22.05 11.63 25.80
CA ALA A 574 -22.52 11.80 27.18
C ALA A 574 -24.06 11.82 27.17
N THR A 575 -24.71 11.02 28.01
CA THR A 575 -26.18 10.89 28.15
C THR A 575 -26.92 10.24 26.98
N ALA A 576 -26.65 8.97 26.71
CA ALA A 576 -27.72 8.07 26.28
C ALA A 576 -27.93 7.08 27.41
N ASP A 577 -28.82 7.45 28.33
CA ASP A 577 -29.41 6.51 29.26
C ASP A 577 -29.92 5.30 28.44
N PRO A 578 -29.47 4.06 28.72
CA PRO A 578 -29.96 2.86 28.03
C PRO A 578 -31.49 2.67 28.12
N HIS A 579 -32.19 3.48 28.93
CA HIS A 579 -33.64 3.39 29.12
C HIS A 579 -34.51 4.34 28.26
N ALA A 580 -33.94 5.20 27.40
CA ALA A 580 -34.75 6.19 26.67
C ALA A 580 -35.59 5.64 25.48
N GLY A 581 -35.60 4.33 25.23
CA GLY A 581 -36.15 3.73 23.99
C GLY A 581 -37.30 2.73 24.13
N HIS A 582 -37.87 2.52 25.33
CA HIS A 582 -38.94 1.53 25.52
C HIS A 582 -40.20 2.15 26.12
N GLY A 583 -40.94 2.86 25.26
CA GLY A 583 -42.32 3.23 25.54
C GLY A 583 -43.07 3.40 24.23
N HIS A 584 -43.83 2.36 23.84
CA HIS A 584 -45.11 2.45 23.14
C HIS A 584 -45.87 1.14 23.27
#